data_AF-A0A2V7TB29-F1
#
_entry.id   AF-A0A2V7TB29-F1
#
_cell.length_a   1.000
_cell.length_b   1.000
_cell.length_c   1.000
_cell.angle_alpha   90.00
_cell.angle_beta   90.00
_cell.angle_gamma   90.00
#
_symmetry.space_group_name_H-M   'P 1'
#
loop_
_entity.id
_entity.type
_entity.pdbx_description
1 polymer ?
#
loop_
_entity_poly.entity_id
_entity_poly.type
_entity_poly.pdbx_seq_one_letter_code
_entity_poly.pdbx_strand_id
1 'polypeptide(L)'
;MTKNVSEYTATGIGRTQDMAIGGDLKYRVASNVTLDATINPDFGQVEADPAVLNLTAFETFFREQRPFFVQGAGIFRFDVNCTAVNDCGTGEGLVYTRRIGRAPELAGTYNDTTSAAFTTIIGAGKLTGRTPGGLTIGALDAVTAHEMGVGGVTIEP
;
A
#
# COMPACT_ATOMS: atom_id res chain seq x y z
N MET A 1 -4.07 13.86 12.53
CA MET A 1 -2.74 14.50 12.42
C MET A 1 -2.88 15.72 11.51
N THR A 2 -2.25 16.86 11.82
CA THR A 2 -2.25 18.02 10.91
C THR A 2 -0.90 18.04 10.19
N LYS A 3 -0.89 18.01 8.86
CA LYS A 3 0.33 18.20 8.07
C LYS A 3 0.35 19.65 7.58
N ASN A 4 1.42 20.37 7.92
CA ASN A 4 1.67 21.70 7.36
C ASN A 4 2.62 21.53 6.17
N VAL A 5 2.13 21.80 4.97
CA VAL A 5 2.95 21.82 3.76
C VAL A 5 3.05 23.26 3.28
N SER A 6 4.28 23.71 3.02
CA SER A 6 4.52 25.03 2.44
C SER A 6 4.57 24.87 0.93
N GLU A 7 3.60 25.44 0.23
CA GLU A 7 3.50 25.35 -1.21
C GLU A 7 4.03 26.65 -1.83
N TYR A 8 4.94 26.51 -2.79
CA TYR A 8 5.46 27.65 -3.55
C TYR A 8 4.57 27.86 -4.78
N THR A 9 3.70 28.85 -4.74
CA THR A 9 2.91 29.27 -5.90
C THR A 9 3.60 30.47 -6.57
N ALA A 10 3.40 30.66 -7.88
CA ALA A 10 3.98 31.75 -8.68
C ALA A 10 3.72 33.18 -8.13
N THR A 11 2.78 33.34 -7.19
CA THR A 11 2.39 34.61 -6.57
C THR A 11 2.68 34.71 -5.05
N GLY A 12 3.34 33.72 -4.43
CA GLY A 12 3.74 33.81 -3.01
C GLY A 12 3.89 32.46 -2.28
N ILE A 13 4.23 32.53 -0.98
CA ILE A 13 4.29 31.36 -0.09
C ILE A 13 2.89 31.14 0.50
N GLY A 14 2.22 30.07 0.05
CA GLY A 14 0.95 29.60 0.62
C GLY A 14 1.20 28.61 1.76
N ARG A 15 0.43 28.71 2.84
CA ARG A 15 0.37 27.66 3.88
C ARG A 15 -0.94 26.91 3.72
N THR A 16 -0.89 25.73 3.11
CA THR A 16 -2.01 24.81 3.07
C THR A 16 -1.96 23.95 4.32
N GLN A 17 -3.06 23.96 5.08
CA GLN A 17 -3.17 23.24 6.34
C GLN A 17 -4.02 21.99 6.10
N ASP A 18 -3.38 20.88 5.80
CA ASP A 18 -4.06 19.63 5.50
C ASP A 18 -4.42 18.91 6.79
N MET A 19 -5.71 18.73 7.01
CA MET A 19 -6.23 17.90 8.09
C MET A 19 -6.29 16.45 7.63
N ALA A 20 -5.36 15.63 8.10
CA ALA A 20 -5.38 14.19 7.89
C ALA A 20 -6.07 13.50 9.08
N ILE A 21 -7.27 12.99 8.86
CA ILE A 21 -7.97 12.09 9.79
C ILE A 21 -7.72 10.67 9.30
N GLY A 22 -7.33 9.79 10.22
CA GLY A 22 -7.16 8.37 9.96
C GLY A 22 -7.61 7.55 11.16
N GLY A 23 -7.84 6.26 10.94
CA GLY A 23 -8.27 5.35 11.98
C GLY A 23 -8.44 3.93 11.50
N ASP A 24 -8.37 2.99 12.44
CA ASP A 24 -8.50 1.56 12.20
C ASP A 24 -9.78 1.03 12.86
N LEU A 25 -10.45 0.11 12.18
CA LEU A 25 -11.63 -0.60 12.66
C LEU A 25 -11.37 -2.10 12.58
N LYS A 26 -11.64 -2.80 13.68
CA LYS A 26 -11.62 -4.27 13.73
C LYS A 26 -12.95 -4.76 14.27
N TYR A 27 -13.64 -5.57 13.49
CA TYR A 27 -14.95 -6.09 13.84
C TYR A 27 -15.06 -7.59 13.55
N ARG A 28 -15.50 -8.35 14.55
CA ARG A 28 -15.71 -9.79 14.40
C ARG A 28 -17.13 -10.06 13.91
N VAL A 29 -17.28 -10.21 12.59
CA VAL A 29 -18.58 -10.41 11.91
C VAL A 29 -19.22 -11.74 12.32
N ALA A 30 -18.42 -12.79 12.51
CA ALA A 30 -18.85 -14.08 13.02
C ALA A 30 -17.75 -14.69 13.89
N SER A 31 -18.04 -15.77 14.63
CA SER A 31 -17.07 -16.40 15.56
C SER A 31 -15.70 -16.71 14.94
N ASN A 32 -15.68 -16.92 13.62
CA ASN A 32 -14.56 -17.34 12.80
C ASN A 32 -14.30 -16.42 11.59
N VAL A 33 -14.94 -15.24 11.53
CA VAL A 33 -14.79 -14.26 10.44
C VAL A 33 -14.56 -12.88 11.03
N THR A 34 -13.50 -12.20 10.58
CA THR A 34 -13.08 -10.87 11.05
C THR A 34 -12.98 -9.92 9.87
N LEU A 35 -13.56 -8.74 10.04
CA LEU A 35 -13.40 -7.58 9.16
C LEU A 35 -12.41 -6.63 9.81
N ASP A 36 -11.36 -6.30 9.09
CA ASP A 36 -10.40 -5.26 9.45
C ASP A 36 -10.46 -4.17 8.38
N ALA A 37 -10.55 -2.91 8.78
CA ALA A 37 -10.55 -1.78 7.87
C ALA A 37 -9.67 -0.65 8.42
N THR A 38 -9.10 0.15 7.53
CA THR A 38 -8.29 1.30 7.86
C THR A 38 -8.63 2.45 6.92
N ILE A 39 -8.62 3.67 7.45
CA ILE A 39 -8.85 4.91 6.71
C ILE A 39 -7.61 5.78 6.94
N ASN A 40 -7.04 6.27 5.84
CA ASN A 40 -5.83 7.08 5.81
C ASN A 40 -4.73 6.52 6.73
N PRO A 41 -4.31 5.25 6.49
CA PRO A 41 -3.27 4.62 7.29
C PRO A 41 -1.95 5.39 7.18
N ASP A 42 -1.33 5.68 8.32
CA ASP A 42 0.00 6.26 8.35
C ASP A 42 1.06 5.15 8.36
N PHE A 43 1.74 4.99 7.22
CA PHE A 43 2.86 4.06 7.08
C PHE A 43 4.22 4.73 7.38
N GLY A 44 4.26 5.97 7.86
CA GLY A 44 5.53 6.61 8.25
C GLY A 44 6.27 5.93 9.40
N GLN A 45 5.64 4.96 10.07
CA GLN A 45 6.20 4.20 11.19
C GLN A 45 6.69 2.80 10.81
N VAL A 46 6.56 2.37 9.55
CA VAL A 46 7.20 1.12 9.12
C VAL A 46 8.67 1.31 8.82
N GLU A 47 9.42 0.22 8.97
CA GLU A 47 10.79 0.14 8.51
C GLU A 47 10.85 0.49 7.01
N ALA A 48 11.83 1.34 6.66
CA ALA A 48 12.10 1.65 5.28
C ALA A 48 12.73 0.43 4.59
N ASP A 49 12.41 0.26 3.31
CA ASP A 49 13.00 -0.82 2.53
C ASP A 49 14.52 -0.65 2.42
N PRO A 50 15.28 -1.75 2.51
CA PRO A 50 16.71 -1.69 2.33
C PRO A 50 17.02 -1.24 0.89
N ALA A 51 17.95 -0.29 0.75
CA ALA A 51 18.43 0.14 -0.55
C ALA A 51 19.22 -1.00 -1.21
N VAL A 52 18.59 -1.70 -2.15
CA VAL A 52 19.21 -2.77 -2.92
C VAL A 52 19.34 -2.32 -4.38
N LEU A 53 20.59 -2.23 -4.86
CA LEU A 53 20.86 -1.96 -6.28
C LEU A 53 20.70 -3.27 -7.06
N ASN A 54 19.52 -3.49 -7.62
CA ASN A 54 19.24 -4.64 -8.48
C ASN A 54 19.64 -4.31 -9.93
N LEU A 55 20.69 -4.98 -10.42
CA LEU A 55 21.19 -4.84 -11.79
C LEU A 55 20.64 -5.90 -12.75
N THR A 56 19.71 -6.74 -12.27
CA THR A 56 19.04 -7.76 -13.08
C THR A 56 17.80 -7.17 -13.77
N ALA A 57 17.27 -7.87 -14.77
CA ALA A 57 16.06 -7.46 -15.49
C ALA A 57 14.75 -7.75 -14.74
N PHE A 58 14.82 -8.30 -13.52
CA PHE A 58 13.66 -8.67 -12.72
C PHE A 58 13.43 -7.67 -11.58
N GLU A 59 12.17 -7.44 -11.22
CA GLU A 59 11.79 -6.61 -10.06
C GLU A 59 12.34 -7.21 -8.76
N THR A 60 12.72 -6.37 -7.78
CA THR A 60 13.10 -6.86 -6.45
C THR A 60 11.87 -6.97 -5.56
N PHE A 61 11.71 -8.12 -4.94
CA PHE A 61 10.58 -8.37 -4.06
C PHE A 61 11.03 -8.28 -2.60
N PHE A 62 10.22 -7.56 -1.85
CA PHE A 62 10.42 -7.33 -0.42
C PHE A 62 9.22 -7.86 0.36
N ARG A 63 9.44 -8.27 1.60
CA ARG A 63 8.36 -8.74 2.49
C ARG A 63 7.51 -7.57 2.96
N GLU A 64 6.19 -7.69 2.91
CA GLU A 64 5.28 -6.67 3.45
C GLU A 64 5.59 -6.41 4.95
N GLN A 65 5.71 -5.14 5.32
CA GLN A 65 6.01 -4.71 6.70
C GLN A 65 4.89 -3.85 7.30
N ARG A 66 3.97 -3.33 6.46
CA ARG A 66 2.86 -2.48 6.91
C ARG A 66 1.90 -3.26 7.82
N PRO A 67 1.68 -2.83 9.08
CA PRO A 67 0.94 -3.62 10.07
C PRO A 67 -0.45 -4.08 9.61
N PHE A 68 -1.19 -3.22 8.92
CA PHE A 68 -2.49 -3.57 8.35
C PHE A 68 -2.40 -4.74 7.37
N PHE A 69 -1.42 -4.76 6.47
CA PHE A 69 -1.29 -5.82 5.47
C PHE A 69 -0.63 -7.09 6.02
N VAL A 70 0.27 -6.96 7.01
CA VAL A 70 0.91 -8.10 7.68
C VAL A 70 -0.09 -8.90 8.51
N GLN A 71 -1.01 -8.22 9.20
CA GLN A 71 -1.97 -8.90 10.06
C GLN A 71 -2.89 -9.80 9.23
N GLY A 72 -2.99 -11.09 9.58
CA GLY A 72 -3.83 -12.02 8.83
C GLY A 72 -3.31 -12.37 7.42
N ALA A 73 -2.10 -11.91 7.03
CA ALA A 73 -1.49 -12.24 5.74
C ALA A 73 -1.35 -13.75 5.51
N GLY A 74 -1.26 -14.54 6.59
CA GLY A 74 -1.21 -16.00 6.50
C GLY A 74 -2.41 -16.64 5.79
N ILE A 75 -3.58 -15.98 5.77
CA ILE A 75 -4.76 -16.45 5.03
C ILE A 75 -4.60 -16.28 3.51
N PHE A 76 -3.76 -15.33 3.09
CA PHE A 76 -3.43 -15.06 1.69
C PHE A 76 -2.12 -15.73 1.25
N ARG A 77 -1.50 -16.54 2.12
CA ARG A 77 -0.28 -17.27 1.81
C ARG A 77 -0.65 -18.63 1.23
N PHE A 78 -0.46 -18.78 -0.07
CA PHE A 78 -0.69 -20.02 -0.79
C PHE A 78 0.63 -20.72 -1.06
N ASP A 79 0.72 -22.01 -0.73
CA ASP A 79 1.87 -22.83 -1.09
C ASP A 79 1.74 -23.17 -2.60
N VAL A 80 2.35 -22.33 -3.44
CA VAL A 80 2.43 -22.50 -4.89
C VAL A 80 3.76 -23.16 -5.26
N ASN A 81 3.81 -23.88 -6.39
CA ASN A 81 5.04 -24.47 -6.88
C ASN A 81 6.02 -23.36 -7.31
N CYS A 82 7.23 -23.37 -6.78
CA CYS A 82 8.27 -22.36 -7.01
C CYS A 82 8.84 -22.32 -8.43
N THR A 83 8.41 -23.22 -9.30
CA THR A 83 8.69 -23.13 -10.74
C THR A 83 7.69 -22.25 -11.48
N ALA A 84 6.56 -21.90 -10.87
CA ALA A 84 5.49 -21.07 -11.46
C ALA A 84 5.51 -19.61 -10.97
N VAL A 85 6.34 -19.28 -9.96
CA VAL A 85 6.55 -17.93 -9.42
C VAL A 85 8.05 -17.68 -9.30
N ASN A 86 8.51 -16.43 -9.48
CA ASN A 86 9.96 -16.15 -9.52
C ASN A 86 10.58 -16.19 -8.12
N ASP A 87 9.81 -15.98 -7.04
CA ASP A 87 10.35 -16.00 -5.68
C ASP A 87 9.39 -16.50 -4.57
N CYS A 88 9.50 -17.78 -4.23
CA CYS A 88 8.79 -18.39 -3.10
C CYS A 88 9.22 -17.92 -1.70
N GLY A 89 10.40 -17.31 -1.57
CA GLY A 89 11.05 -17.00 -0.29
C GLY A 89 10.85 -15.56 0.18
N THR A 90 10.69 -14.61 -0.73
CA THR A 90 10.57 -13.17 -0.42
C THR A 90 9.14 -12.65 -0.39
N GLY A 91 8.15 -13.46 -0.79
CA GLY A 91 6.74 -13.08 -0.73
C GLY A 91 6.10 -12.78 -2.08
N GLU A 92 6.68 -13.20 -3.21
CA GLU A 92 5.93 -13.38 -4.47
C GLU A 92 4.98 -14.59 -4.37
N GLY A 93 4.02 -14.52 -3.45
CA GLY A 93 2.86 -15.39 -3.52
C GLY A 93 1.91 -14.92 -4.62
N LEU A 94 0.78 -15.62 -4.73
CA LEU A 94 -0.37 -15.18 -5.52
C LEU A 94 -0.87 -13.78 -5.13
N VAL A 95 -0.57 -13.33 -3.90
CA VAL A 95 -0.97 -12.04 -3.36
C VAL A 95 0.27 -11.26 -2.93
N TYR A 96 0.49 -10.09 -3.54
CA TYR A 96 1.59 -9.19 -3.22
C TYR A 96 1.08 -7.78 -2.90
N THR A 97 0.83 -7.51 -1.61
CA THR A 97 0.17 -6.27 -1.13
C THR A 97 1.00 -5.01 -1.34
N ARG A 98 2.32 -5.14 -1.51
CA ARG A 98 3.22 -4.01 -1.83
C ARG A 98 2.93 -3.34 -3.18
N ARG A 99 2.15 -3.97 -4.06
CA ARG A 99 1.63 -3.30 -5.27
C ARG A 99 0.60 -2.22 -4.94
N ILE A 100 -0.03 -2.28 -3.77
CA ILE A 100 -1.01 -1.28 -3.29
C ILE A 100 -0.23 -0.11 -2.68
N GLY A 101 -0.43 1.09 -3.23
CA GLY A 101 0.32 2.29 -2.82
C GLY A 101 1.76 2.31 -3.33
N ARG A 102 2.06 1.63 -4.45
CA ARG A 102 3.38 1.67 -5.10
C ARG A 102 3.69 3.07 -5.63
N ALA A 103 4.91 3.30 -6.12
CA ALA A 103 5.23 4.52 -6.82
C ALA A 103 4.29 4.72 -8.04
N PRO A 104 3.82 5.95 -8.31
CA PRO A 104 3.02 6.26 -9.50
C PRO A 104 3.69 5.77 -10.78
N GLU A 105 2.92 5.19 -11.70
CA GLU A 105 3.47 4.58 -12.92
C GLU A 105 4.20 5.57 -13.82
N LEU A 106 3.81 6.85 -13.78
CA LEU A 106 4.40 7.92 -14.59
C LEU A 106 5.40 8.78 -13.80
N ALA A 107 5.76 8.39 -12.57
CA ALA A 107 6.76 9.10 -11.77
C ALA A 107 8.10 9.17 -12.53
N GLY A 108 8.66 10.37 -12.67
CA GLY A 108 9.94 10.61 -13.38
C GLY A 108 9.88 10.53 -14.91
N THR A 109 8.72 10.27 -15.53
CA THR A 109 8.55 10.35 -17.01
C THR A 109 8.60 11.79 -17.50
N TYR A 110 8.05 12.70 -16.69
CA TYR A 110 8.28 14.14 -16.82
C TYR A 110 9.46 14.50 -15.91
N ASN A 111 10.39 15.33 -16.40
CA ASN A 111 11.60 15.73 -15.65
C ASN A 111 11.22 16.52 -14.39
N ASP A 112 10.87 15.80 -13.33
CA ASP A 112 10.32 16.30 -12.09
C ASP A 112 11.02 15.59 -10.92
N THR A 113 11.60 16.37 -10.02
CA THR A 113 12.27 15.90 -8.80
C THR A 113 11.34 15.79 -7.60
N THR A 114 10.04 16.05 -7.79
CA THR A 114 9.03 16.14 -6.72
C THR A 114 7.93 15.08 -6.81
N SER A 115 7.99 14.17 -7.78
CA SER A 115 7.04 13.06 -7.87
C SER A 115 7.01 12.23 -6.58
N ALA A 116 5.81 11.87 -6.12
CA ALA A 116 5.64 11.09 -4.90
C ALA A 116 6.30 9.72 -5.05
N ALA A 117 7.06 9.29 -4.02
CA ALA A 117 7.71 7.98 -4.01
C ALA A 117 6.71 6.83 -3.80
N PHE A 118 5.52 7.13 -3.29
CA PHE A 118 4.46 6.18 -2.97
C PHE A 118 3.10 6.86 -3.16
N THR A 119 2.13 6.11 -3.64
CA THR A 119 0.74 6.56 -3.74
C THR A 119 0.04 6.46 -2.39
N THR A 120 -0.71 7.50 -2.04
CA THR A 120 -1.45 7.58 -0.78
C THR A 120 -2.61 6.59 -0.78
N ILE A 121 -2.68 5.72 0.24
CA ILE A 121 -3.83 4.84 0.44
C ILE A 121 -4.88 5.62 1.22
N ILE A 122 -6.03 5.88 0.61
CA ILE A 122 -7.17 6.55 1.26
C ILE A 122 -7.81 5.62 2.29
N GLY A 123 -7.87 4.33 1.97
CA GLY A 123 -8.37 3.32 2.90
C GLY A 123 -8.21 1.92 2.34
N ALA A 124 -8.32 0.94 3.22
CA ALA A 124 -8.28 -0.46 2.85
C ALA A 124 -9.16 -1.29 3.78
N GLY A 125 -9.66 -2.40 3.26
CA GLY A 125 -10.51 -3.34 3.98
C GLY A 125 -10.10 -4.77 3.67
N LYS A 126 -10.14 -5.64 4.67
CA LYS A 126 -9.97 -7.07 4.50
C LYS A 126 -10.97 -7.84 5.34
N LEU A 127 -11.55 -8.87 4.73
CA LEU A 127 -12.42 -9.82 5.38
C LEU A 127 -11.71 -11.17 5.37
N THR A 128 -11.46 -11.74 6.55
CA THR A 128 -10.74 -13.01 6.66
C THR A 128 -11.44 -13.94 7.63
N GLY A 129 -11.47 -15.23 7.31
CA GLY A 129 -12.09 -16.21 8.19
C GLY A 129 -12.04 -17.64 7.70
N ARG A 130 -12.48 -18.56 8.55
CA ARG A 130 -12.54 -19.99 8.24
C ARG A 130 -13.89 -20.55 8.63
N THR A 131 -14.68 -20.98 7.65
CA THR A 131 -15.99 -21.59 7.88
C THR A 131 -15.91 -22.84 8.77
N PRO A 132 -17.02 -23.25 9.44
CA PRO A 132 -17.03 -24.46 10.26
C PRO A 132 -16.70 -25.74 9.47
N GLY A 133 -16.97 -25.75 8.15
CA GLY A 133 -16.62 -26.84 7.24
C GLY A 133 -15.15 -26.85 6.80
N GLY A 134 -14.29 -25.99 7.36
CA GLY A 134 -12.85 -25.97 7.09
C GLY A 134 -12.42 -25.08 5.91
N LEU A 135 -13.35 -24.55 5.12
CA LEU A 135 -13.03 -23.60 4.04
C LEU A 135 -12.49 -22.29 4.61
N THR A 136 -11.31 -21.88 4.15
CA THR A 136 -10.71 -20.57 4.46
C THR A 136 -11.09 -19.57 3.38
N ILE A 137 -11.55 -18.39 3.78
CA ILE A 137 -11.92 -17.28 2.90
C ILE A 137 -11.14 -16.03 3.27
N GLY A 138 -10.72 -15.29 2.25
CA GLY A 138 -10.03 -14.02 2.39
C GLY A 138 -10.41 -13.12 1.23
N ALA A 139 -10.80 -11.89 1.53
CA ALA A 139 -10.98 -10.81 0.56
C ALA A 139 -10.22 -9.59 1.07
N LEU A 140 -9.53 -8.88 0.18
CA LEU A 140 -8.79 -7.66 0.49
C LEU A 140 -9.03 -6.68 -0.64
N ASP A 141 -9.33 -5.43 -0.27
CA ASP A 141 -9.53 -4.32 -1.19
C ASP A 141 -8.92 -3.05 -0.62
N ALA A 142 -8.48 -2.15 -1.49
CA ALA A 142 -7.85 -0.89 -1.11
C ALA A 142 -8.10 0.18 -2.15
N VAL A 143 -8.31 1.41 -1.68
CA VAL A 143 -8.52 2.59 -2.50
C VAL A 143 -7.35 3.54 -2.30
N THR A 144 -6.71 3.92 -3.40
CA THR A 144 -5.62 4.89 -3.45
C THR A 144 -6.12 6.24 -3.94
N ALA A 145 -5.45 7.32 -3.52
CA ALA A 145 -5.66 8.65 -4.06
C ALA A 145 -5.05 8.74 -5.44
N HIS A 146 -5.57 9.63 -6.28
CA HIS A 146 -4.90 10.01 -7.52
C HIS A 146 -3.74 10.95 -7.21
N GLU A 147 -2.53 10.56 -7.59
CA GLU A 147 -1.36 11.43 -7.45
C GLU A 147 -1.20 12.38 -8.66
N MET A 148 -0.82 13.63 -8.36
CA MET A 148 -0.55 14.67 -9.36
C MET A 148 0.93 15.06 -9.31
N GLY A 149 1.53 15.29 -10.49
CA GLY A 149 2.88 15.80 -10.65
C GLY A 149 2.93 17.31 -10.85
N VAL A 150 4.13 17.86 -11.10
CA VAL A 150 4.32 19.30 -11.32
C VAL A 150 3.43 19.82 -12.46
N GLY A 151 2.71 20.91 -12.18
CA GLY A 151 1.80 21.56 -13.14
C GLY A 151 0.36 21.04 -13.13
N GLY A 152 -0.01 20.18 -12.17
CA GLY A 152 -1.37 19.66 -12.03
C GLY A 152 -1.70 18.53 -13.02
N VAL A 153 -0.68 17.94 -13.64
CA VAL A 153 -0.82 16.78 -14.52
C VAL A 153 -0.94 15.53 -13.65
N THR A 154 -2.01 14.75 -13.82
CA THR A 154 -2.18 13.48 -13.11
C THR A 154 -1.09 12.50 -13.56
N ILE A 155 -0.36 11.93 -12.59
CA ILE A 155 0.77 11.01 -12.83
C ILE A 155 0.40 9.54 -12.51
N GLU A 156 -0.86 9.32 -12.17
CA GLU A 156 -1.49 8.02 -12.06
C GLU A 156 -2.71 7.90 -12.98
N PRO A 157 -3.03 6.70 -13.47
CA PRO A 157 -4.39 6.16 -13.38
C PRO A 157 -4.70 5.64 -11.97
#